data_AF-A0A955F898-F1
#
_entry.id   AF-A0A955F898-F1
#
_cell.length_a   1.000
_cell.length_b   1.000
_cell.length_c   1.000
_cell.angle_alpha   90.00
_cell.angle_beta   90.00
_cell.angle_gamma   90.00
#
_symmetry.space_group_name_H-M   'P 1'
#
loop_
_entity.id
_entity.type
_entity.pdbx_description
1 polymer ?
#
loop_
_entity_poly.entity_id
_entity_poly.type
_entity_poly.pdbx_seq_one_letter_code
_entity_poly.pdbx_strand_id
1 'polypeptide(L)' 'MSDEVRGLYSKYTVIKESTGEVLDDCFVLRPAKDEHARAALLAYARSCEFDNPVLHAELLAWLNYIAQ' A
#
# COMPACT_ATOMS: atom_id res chain seq x y z
N MET A 1 13.18 16.87 -19.81
CA MET A 1 13.56 15.45 -19.66
C MET A 1 12.27 14.66 -19.61
N SER A 2 12.03 13.82 -20.61
CA SER A 2 10.75 13.12 -20.77
C SER A 2 10.54 12.10 -19.65
N ASP A 3 9.30 11.99 -19.19
CA ASP A 3 8.88 11.15 -18.06
C ASP A 3 8.91 9.64 -18.38
N GLU A 4 9.38 9.26 -19.57
CA GLU A 4 9.29 7.94 -20.19
C GLU A 4 10.25 6.88 -19.57
N VAL A 5 11.16 7.28 -18.68
CA VAL A 5 12.18 6.39 -18.08
C VAL A 5 11.86 6.01 -16.63
N ARG A 6 10.71 6.44 -16.07
CA ARG A 6 10.51 6.45 -14.61
C ARG A 6 9.95 5.18 -13.97
N GLY A 7 10.69 4.08 -14.06
CA GLY A 7 10.42 2.79 -13.38
C GLY A 7 10.43 2.85 -11.83
N LEU A 8 10.99 1.83 -11.17
CA LEU A 8 11.14 1.78 -9.71
C LEU A 8 12.18 2.80 -9.24
N TYR A 9 11.72 3.94 -8.71
CA TYR A 9 12.57 4.92 -8.05
C TYR A 9 12.18 5.11 -6.59
N SER A 10 13.16 5.51 -5.78
CA SER A 10 12.98 5.97 -4.41
C SER A 10 12.17 7.27 -4.39
N LYS A 11 10.84 7.15 -4.45
CA LYS A 11 9.90 8.27 -4.36
C LYS A 11 9.57 8.64 -2.91
N TYR A 12 9.73 7.69 -1.99
CA TYR A 12 9.38 7.81 -0.58
C TYR A 12 10.50 7.26 0.28
N THR A 13 10.74 7.93 1.41
CA THR A 13 11.46 7.34 2.54
C THR A 13 10.43 6.68 3.44
N VAL A 14 10.54 5.36 3.64
CA VAL A 14 9.67 4.64 4.57
C VAL A 14 10.37 4.57 5.91
N ILE A 15 9.67 4.98 6.97
CA ILE A 15 10.19 4.98 8.33
C ILE A 15 9.28 4.11 9.18
N LYS A 16 9.85 3.13 9.86
CA LYS A 16 9.13 2.29 10.82
C LYS A 16 8.82 3.11 12.06
N GLU A 17 7.55 3.51 12.20
CA GLU A 17 7.10 4.44 13.24
C GLU A 17 7.55 4.05 14.65
N SER A 18 7.44 2.78 15.03
CA SER A 18 7.77 2.31 16.38
C SER A 18 9.25 2.40 16.76
N THR A 19 10.15 2.49 15.77
CA THR A 19 11.60 2.42 15.99
C THR A 19 12.38 3.59 15.40
N GLY A 20 11.78 4.35 14.48
CA GLY A 20 12.46 5.40 13.71
C GLY A 20 13.40 4.90 12.62
N GLU A 21 13.49 3.58 12.42
CA GLU A 21 14.35 2.97 11.41
C GLU A 21 13.86 3.29 9.99
N VAL A 22 14.78 3.70 9.11
CA VAL A 22 14.50 3.84 7.68
C VAL A 22 14.50 2.46 7.06
N LEU A 23 13.41 2.11 6.39
CA LEU A 23 13.27 0.86 5.65
C LEU A 23 13.62 1.07 4.17
N ASP A 24 14.44 0.18 3.65
CA ASP A 24 14.71 0.02 2.22
C ASP A 24 13.77 -1.03 1.59
N ASP A 25 13.88 -1.20 0.27
CA ASP A 25 13.12 -2.18 -0.53
C ASP A 25 11.59 -2.18 -0.33
N CYS A 26 11.03 -1.04 0.07
CA CYS A 26 9.60 -0.87 0.26
C CYS A 26 8.91 -0.45 -1.04
N PHE A 27 7.86 -1.18 -1.42
CA PHE A 27 6.96 -0.79 -2.50
C PHE A 27 5.69 -0.13 -1.94
N VAL A 28 5.63 1.20 -2.00
CA VAL A 28 4.54 1.99 -1.39
C VAL A 28 3.46 2.30 -2.41
N LEU A 29 2.23 1.85 -2.12
CA LEU A 29 1.03 2.11 -2.91
C LEU A 29 0.20 3.24 -2.31
N ARG A 30 -0.55 3.98 -3.16
CA ARG A 30 -1.44 5.07 -2.73
C ARG A 30 -2.90 4.83 -3.17
N PRO A 31 -3.65 3.97 -2.46
CA PRO A 31 -5.01 3.57 -2.83
C PRO A 31 -6.00 4.73 -3.07
N ALA A 32 -5.82 5.86 -2.36
CA ALA A 32 -6.66 7.04 -2.52
C ALA A 32 -6.45 7.80 -3.85
N LYS A 33 -5.36 7.54 -4.58
CA LYS A 33 -5.03 8.25 -5.83
C LYS A 33 -4.81 7.32 -7.03
N ASP A 34 -4.78 6.02 -6.81
CA ASP A 34 -4.42 5.02 -7.82
C ASP A 34 -5.37 3.82 -7.72
N GLU A 35 -6.01 3.48 -8.82
CA GLU A 35 -6.94 2.35 -8.90
C GLU A 35 -6.23 0.99 -8.86
N HIS A 36 -5.02 0.89 -9.42
CA HIS A 36 -4.23 -0.33 -9.37
C HIS A 36 -3.75 -0.61 -7.94
N ALA A 37 -3.45 0.45 -7.18
CA ALA A 37 -3.17 0.35 -5.76
C ALA A 37 -4.36 -0.22 -4.97
N ARG A 38 -5.61 0.11 -5.34
CA ARG A 38 -6.82 -0.49 -4.73
C ARG A 38 -6.94 -1.98 -5.04
N ALA A 39 -6.68 -2.37 -6.29
CA ALA A 39 -6.71 -3.78 -6.69
C ALA A 39 -5.67 -4.62 -5.93
N ALA A 40 -4.45 -4.11 -5.81
CA ALA A 40 -3.38 -4.76 -5.04
C ALA A 40 -3.74 -4.85 -3.55
N LEU A 41 -4.29 -3.78 -2.97
CA LEU A 41 -4.71 -3.77 -1.57
C LEU A 41 -5.84 -4.77 -1.29
N LEU A 42 -6.81 -4.91 -2.21
CA LEU A 42 -7.87 -5.90 -2.08
C LEU A 42 -7.34 -7.34 -2.14
N ALA A 43 -6.39 -7.61 -3.05
CA ALA A 43 -5.76 -8.91 -3.13
C ALA A 43 -4.99 -9.25 -1.84
N TYR A 44 -4.26 -8.28 -1.30
CA TYR A 44 -3.56 -8.43 -0.02
C TYR A 44 -4.54 -8.66 1.14
N ALA A 45 -5.61 -7.87 1.24
CA ALA A 45 -6.64 -8.05 2.26
C ALA A 45 -7.22 -9.47 2.25
N ARG A 46 -7.54 -10.02 1.08
CA ARG A 46 -8.01 -11.41 0.93
C ARG A 46 -6.97 -12.43 1.38
N SER A 47 -5.69 -12.20 1.12
CA SER A 47 -4.63 -13.10 1.58
C SER A 47 -4.51 -13.16 3.11
N CYS A 48 -4.93 -12.10 3.82
CA CYS A 48 -4.92 -12.05 5.27
C CYS A 48 -6.15 -12.65 5.96
N GLU A 49 -7.18 -13.08 5.22
CA GLU A 49 -8.49 -13.46 5.77
C GLU A 49 -8.40 -14.48 6.91
N PHE A 50 -7.57 -15.52 6.76
CA PHE A 50 -7.42 -16.58 7.75
C PHE A 50 -6.29 -16.33 8.76
N ASP A 51 -5.18 -15.75 8.32
CA ASP A 51 -3.99 -15.54 9.16
C ASP A 51 -4.12 -14.32 10.09
N ASN A 52 -4.82 -13.27 9.62
CA ASN A 52 -5.06 -12.04 10.35
C ASN A 52 -6.41 -11.41 9.98
N PRO A 53 -7.52 -11.94 10.54
CA PRO A 53 -8.88 -11.49 10.20
C PRO A 53 -9.15 -10.03 10.60
N VAL A 54 -8.44 -9.51 11.61
CA VAL A 54 -8.55 -8.10 12.01
C VAL A 54 -8.00 -7.20 10.91
N LEU A 55 -6.76 -7.45 10.46
CA LEU A 55 -6.15 -6.69 9.37
C LEU A 55 -6.97 -6.80 8.08
N HIS A 56 -7.48 -7.99 7.76
CA HIS A 56 -8.39 -8.20 6.63
C HIS A 56 -9.58 -7.23 6.68
N ALA A 57 -10.28 -7.19 7.82
CA ALA A 57 -11.45 -6.33 8.00
C ALA A 57 -11.11 -4.83 7.90
N GLU A 58 -10.00 -4.41 8.52
CA GLU A 58 -9.53 -3.03 8.48
C GLU A 58 -9.18 -2.57 7.06
N LEU A 59 -8.50 -3.43 6.28
CA LEU A 59 -8.16 -3.13 4.89
C LEU A 59 -9.41 -3.01 3.99
N LEU A 60 -10.41 -3.87 4.19
CA LEU A 60 -11.68 -3.77 3.46
C LEU A 60 -12.46 -2.51 3.84
N ALA A 61 -12.50 -2.15 5.13
CA ALA A 61 -13.12 -0.93 5.60
C ALA A 61 -12.46 0.31 4.99
N TRP A 62 -11.12 0.32 4.94
CA TRP A 62 -10.37 1.40 4.32
C TRP A 62 -10.65 1.51 2.82
N LEU A 63 -10.65 0.40 2.09
CA LEU A 63 -11.01 0.36 0.66
C LEU A 63 -12.40 0.94 0.39
N ASN A 64 -13.38 0.61 1.23
CA ASN A 64 -14.73 1.15 1.11
C ASN A 64 -14.80 2.65 1.41
N TYR A 65 -14.01 3.15 2.36
CA TYR A 65 -13.95 4.57 2.69
C TYR A 65 -13.37 5.41 1.55
N ILE A 66 -12.30 4.94 0.91
CA ILE A 66 -11.62 5.68 -0.17
C ILE A 66 -12.28 5.54 -1.55
N ALA A 67 -13.25 4.63 -1.71
CA ALA A 67 -13.99 4.45 -2.95
C ALA A 67 -15.24 5.35 -3.05
N GLN A 68 -15.53 6.14 -2.01
CA GLN A 68 -16.55 7.19 -1.98
C GLN A 68 -16.00 8.48 -2.59
#